data_AF-A0A420YNE6-F1
#
_entry.id   AF-A0A420YNE6-F1
#
_cell.length_a   1.000
_cell.length_b   1.000
_cell.length_c   1.000
_cell.angle_alpha   90.00
_cell.angle_beta   90.00
_cell.angle_gamma   90.00
#
_symmetry.space_group_name_H-M   'P 1'
#
loop_
_entity.id
_entity.type
_entity.pdbx_description
1 polymer ?
#
loop_
_entity_poly.entity_id
_entity_poly.type
_entity_poly.pdbx_seq_one_letter_code
_entity_poly.pdbx_strand_id
1 'polypeptide(L)'
;MPPLRWYLAQGLIPLTEDSSDDDEGPYQLADGRLVCGLHGLVVCGKCCVDYSFMDDNHVRDEDELPELDNDHVYFPQDSDYEDMYGRRTRRGTGQVFPTKFVPPNDSVKPTELFTLEKRFNGFDKRYTLQDDRGTVLVHTDGACLNNGQPNPKAGWAFSLGLRPSGNPLVYSGRLEQKGPFGQDGSQTSNRAELRAIIAALRSSNWPEEGVHTLVIATDSEYAVEGSTRWVKKWIKDDWKKYIYERGRGGRRREDVKNRDLWEALLGEMERCDDQDMIVKLWRIPREWNCLVDAAAKEAAGAEHAPETWEDPIIFHG
;
A
#
# COMPACT_ATOMS: atom_id res chain seq x y z
N MET A 1 5.23 -25.78 -38.97
CA MET A 1 5.72 -25.09 -37.76
C MET A 1 5.13 -23.69 -37.72
N PRO A 2 4.14 -23.42 -36.86
CA PRO A 2 3.66 -22.05 -36.64
C PRO A 2 4.49 -21.35 -35.53
N PRO A 3 4.50 -20.00 -35.48
CA PRO A 3 5.48 -19.22 -34.73
C PRO A 3 5.19 -19.19 -33.22
N LEU A 4 6.28 -19.23 -32.44
CA LEU A 4 6.32 -19.05 -30.99
C LEU A 4 5.82 -17.65 -30.60
N ARG A 5 4.54 -17.52 -30.23
CA ARG A 5 4.05 -16.44 -29.37
C ARG A 5 3.47 -17.08 -28.11
N TRP A 6 4.28 -17.00 -27.06
CA TRP A 6 4.03 -17.13 -25.62
C TRP A 6 2.70 -17.78 -25.18
N TYR A 7 2.81 -18.95 -24.54
CA TYR A 7 1.70 -19.68 -23.91
C TYR A 7 1.49 -19.20 -22.46
N LEU A 8 0.23 -18.96 -22.07
CA LEU A 8 -0.18 -18.61 -20.70
C LEU A 8 -0.09 -19.80 -19.73
N ALA A 9 -0.08 -19.50 -18.43
CA ALA A 9 -0.17 -20.48 -17.34
C ALA A 9 -1.54 -21.21 -17.27
N GLN A 10 -2.57 -20.64 -17.92
CA GLN A 10 -3.85 -21.30 -18.15
C GLN A 10 -3.86 -21.78 -19.60
N GLY A 11 -3.93 -23.10 -19.80
CA GLY A 11 -3.87 -23.68 -21.14
C GLY A 11 -4.87 -23.04 -22.12
N LEU A 12 -4.36 -22.67 -23.30
CA LEU A 12 -5.10 -22.49 -24.56
C LEU A 12 -6.23 -21.43 -24.60
N ILE A 13 -5.97 -20.19 -24.21
CA ILE A 13 -6.83 -19.05 -24.59
C ILE A 13 -6.01 -18.06 -25.44
N PRO A 14 -6.37 -17.81 -26.72
CA PRO A 14 -5.72 -16.81 -27.55
C PRO A 14 -6.07 -15.39 -27.06
N LEU A 15 -5.05 -14.53 -26.89
CA LEU A 15 -5.25 -13.11 -26.63
C LEU A 15 -5.91 -12.46 -27.86
N THR A 16 -7.16 -12.01 -27.72
CA THR A 16 -7.79 -11.10 -28.69
C THR A 16 -7.42 -9.66 -28.33
N GLU A 17 -7.37 -8.76 -29.32
CA GLU A 17 -6.95 -7.35 -29.18
C GLU A 17 -7.84 -6.52 -28.20
N ASP A 18 -8.94 -7.10 -27.72
CA ASP A 18 -9.94 -6.46 -26.84
C ASP A 18 -10.00 -7.01 -25.40
N SER A 19 -9.08 -7.89 -24.95
CA SER A 19 -9.08 -8.31 -23.53
C SER A 19 -8.49 -7.20 -22.67
N SER A 20 -9.30 -6.59 -21.80
CA SER A 20 -8.84 -5.54 -20.89
C SER A 20 -7.66 -6.04 -20.03
N ASP A 21 -6.63 -5.20 -19.86
CA ASP A 21 -5.37 -5.55 -19.18
C ASP A 21 -5.53 -5.84 -17.67
N ASP A 22 -6.76 -5.77 -17.13
CA ASP A 22 -7.07 -5.68 -15.70
C ASP A 22 -7.94 -6.84 -15.14
N ASP A 23 -8.41 -7.80 -15.98
CA ASP A 23 -9.48 -8.74 -15.59
C ASP A 23 -9.05 -10.04 -14.88
N GLU A 24 -7.76 -10.36 -14.75
CA GLU A 24 -7.30 -11.57 -14.06
C GLU A 24 -6.37 -11.27 -12.88
N GLY A 25 -6.85 -11.53 -11.67
CA GLY A 25 -6.10 -11.48 -10.42
C GLY A 25 -4.88 -12.44 -10.38
N PRO A 26 -4.18 -12.58 -9.23
CA PRO A 26 -3.03 -13.48 -9.15
C PRO A 26 -3.40 -14.94 -9.43
N TYR A 27 -2.54 -15.64 -10.16
CA TYR A 27 -2.62 -17.09 -10.37
C TYR A 27 -1.58 -17.80 -9.51
N GLN A 28 -1.98 -18.88 -8.83
CA GLN A 28 -1.07 -19.70 -8.02
C GLN A 28 -0.50 -20.85 -8.86
N LEU A 29 0.83 -20.89 -8.99
CA LEU A 29 1.56 -21.98 -9.61
C LEU A 29 1.53 -23.24 -8.72
N ALA A 30 1.80 -24.40 -9.31
CA ALA A 30 1.83 -25.69 -8.61
C ALA A 30 2.87 -25.76 -7.46
N ASP A 31 3.87 -24.89 -7.47
CA ASP A 31 4.87 -24.76 -6.40
C ASP A 31 4.47 -23.75 -5.31
N GLY A 32 3.23 -23.25 -5.33
CA GLY A 32 2.66 -22.32 -4.35
C GLY A 32 2.89 -20.84 -4.66
N ARG A 33 3.71 -20.49 -5.65
CA ARG A 33 4.02 -19.09 -5.98
C ARG A 33 2.85 -18.38 -6.64
N LEU A 34 2.63 -17.11 -6.27
CA LEU A 34 1.72 -16.23 -7.00
C LEU A 34 2.43 -15.54 -8.16
N VAL A 35 1.74 -15.49 -9.30
CA VAL A 35 2.14 -14.73 -10.48
C VAL A 35 0.97 -13.89 -10.98
N CYS A 36 1.26 -12.81 -11.71
CA CYS A 36 0.25 -12.07 -12.47
C CYS A 36 -0.52 -13.03 -13.38
N GLY A 37 -1.85 -13.13 -13.26
CA GLY A 37 -2.67 -14.09 -14.00
C GLY A 37 -2.48 -13.98 -15.52
N LEU A 38 -2.57 -12.75 -16.02
CA LEU A 38 -2.44 -12.45 -17.45
C LEU A 38 -1.05 -12.69 -18.03
N HIS A 39 0.02 -12.54 -17.25
CA HIS A 39 1.39 -12.54 -17.78
C HIS A 39 2.28 -13.66 -17.25
N GLY A 40 1.85 -14.38 -16.21
CA GLY A 40 2.62 -15.45 -15.57
C GLY A 40 3.90 -15.00 -14.87
N LEU A 41 4.05 -13.69 -14.60
CA LEU A 41 5.26 -13.12 -13.97
C LEU A 41 5.05 -12.85 -12.48
N VAL A 42 6.03 -13.22 -11.64
CA VAL A 42 6.06 -12.88 -10.20
C VAL A 42 6.14 -11.37 -9.99
N VAL A 43 6.99 -10.70 -10.78
CA VAL A 43 7.06 -9.24 -10.88
C VAL A 43 6.69 -8.86 -12.30
N CYS A 44 5.55 -8.20 -12.47
CA CYS A 44 5.01 -7.88 -13.79
C CYS A 44 5.07 -6.38 -14.05
N GLY A 45 5.99 -5.98 -14.94
CA GLY A 45 6.12 -4.58 -15.36
C GLY A 45 4.99 -4.06 -16.26
N LYS A 46 4.13 -4.95 -16.78
CA LYS A 46 2.93 -4.57 -17.55
C LYS A 46 1.75 -4.25 -16.63
N CYS A 47 1.40 -5.18 -15.75
CA CYS A 47 0.31 -4.99 -14.78
C CYS A 47 0.70 -4.20 -13.53
N CYS A 48 1.97 -3.79 -13.43
CA CYS A 48 2.54 -3.04 -12.30
C CYS A 48 2.43 -3.75 -10.93
N VAL A 49 2.50 -5.09 -10.90
CA VAL A 49 2.37 -5.90 -9.67
C VAL A 49 3.66 -6.62 -9.29
N ASP A 50 3.85 -6.90 -8.00
CA ASP A 50 5.01 -7.63 -7.44
C ASP A 50 4.56 -8.61 -6.34
N TYR A 51 4.52 -9.89 -6.67
CA TYR A 51 4.20 -11.00 -5.77
C TYR A 51 5.43 -11.65 -5.13
N SER A 52 6.62 -11.07 -5.26
CA SER A 52 7.87 -11.64 -4.72
C SER A 52 7.91 -11.69 -3.19
N PHE A 53 6.92 -11.12 -2.52
CA PHE A 53 6.71 -11.24 -1.07
C PHE A 53 6.11 -12.60 -0.64
N MET A 54 5.56 -13.38 -1.56
CA MET A 54 4.86 -14.64 -1.22
C MET A 54 5.77 -15.85 -1.00
N ASP A 55 7.03 -15.79 -1.45
CA ASP A 55 8.02 -16.87 -1.22
C ASP A 55 8.35 -17.10 0.27
N ASP A 56 7.81 -16.25 1.16
CA ASP A 56 8.04 -16.23 2.60
C ASP A 56 6.93 -16.94 3.43
N ASN A 57 5.77 -17.27 2.83
CA ASN A 57 4.50 -17.46 3.56
C ASN A 57 4.01 -18.92 3.73
N HIS A 58 4.86 -19.81 4.26
CA HIS A 58 4.34 -20.92 5.08
C HIS A 58 4.24 -20.48 6.54
N VAL A 59 3.37 -19.49 6.79
CA VAL A 59 2.87 -19.19 8.14
C VAL A 59 1.81 -20.25 8.42
N ARG A 60 2.08 -21.18 9.35
CA ARG A 60 1.03 -22.06 9.86
C ARG A 60 0.15 -21.19 10.76
N ASP A 61 -1.17 -21.23 10.55
CA ASP A 61 -2.16 -20.43 11.29
C ASP A 61 -2.29 -20.82 12.78
N GLU A 62 -1.38 -21.61 13.35
CA GLU A 62 -1.53 -22.24 14.68
C GLU A 62 -0.66 -21.66 15.80
N ASP A 63 0.19 -20.66 15.55
CA ASP A 63 0.95 -20.05 16.65
C ASP A 63 0.17 -18.84 17.20
N GLU A 64 -0.61 -19.04 18.27
CA GLU A 64 -1.05 -17.96 19.16
C GLU A 64 0.17 -17.10 19.49
N LEU A 65 0.16 -15.84 19.07
CA LEU A 65 1.28 -14.92 19.24
C LEU A 65 1.39 -14.56 20.73
N PRO A 66 2.47 -14.95 21.45
CA PRO A 66 2.67 -14.50 22.81
C PRO A 66 3.06 -13.02 22.84
N GLU A 67 2.72 -12.34 23.94
CA GLU A 67 2.99 -10.91 24.19
C GLU A 67 4.48 -10.57 24.01
N LEU A 68 4.76 -9.40 23.43
CA LEU A 68 6.12 -8.92 23.17
C LEU A 68 6.77 -8.43 24.47
N ASP A 69 7.86 -9.07 24.90
CA ASP A 69 8.71 -8.54 25.98
C ASP A 69 9.55 -7.36 25.45
N ASN A 70 9.45 -6.24 26.17
CA ASN A 70 9.87 -4.91 25.74
C ASN A 70 11.31 -4.59 26.18
N ASP A 71 12.29 -5.39 25.78
CA ASP A 71 13.70 -5.11 26.09
C ASP A 71 14.56 -4.99 24.82
N HIS A 72 15.14 -3.79 24.66
CA HIS A 72 16.05 -3.30 23.62
C HIS A 72 15.47 -2.81 22.28
N VAL A 73 14.95 -1.58 22.29
CA VAL A 73 14.72 -0.77 21.08
C VAL A 73 15.97 0.05 20.75
N TYR A 74 16.62 -0.26 19.63
CA TYR A 74 17.59 0.63 19.00
C TYR A 74 16.83 1.81 18.40
N PHE A 75 17.21 3.05 18.71
CA PHE A 75 16.58 4.28 18.18
C PHE A 75 17.47 4.89 17.08
N PRO A 76 17.27 4.59 15.79
CA PRO A 76 17.83 5.41 14.72
C PRO A 76 17.08 6.75 14.68
N GLN A 77 17.80 7.83 14.37
CA GLN A 77 17.28 9.21 14.35
C GLN A 77 16.03 9.34 13.45
N ASP A 78 15.01 10.04 13.96
CA ASP A 78 13.82 10.47 13.20
C ASP A 78 14.20 11.37 12.02
N SER A 79 13.27 11.62 11.10
CA SER A 79 13.53 12.59 10.03
C SER A 79 13.77 13.98 10.62
N ASP A 80 14.82 14.68 10.17
CA ASP A 80 15.08 16.08 10.54
C ASP A 80 14.05 17.07 9.91
N TYR A 81 13.22 16.59 9.00
CA TYR A 81 12.18 17.37 8.31
C TYR A 81 10.87 17.41 9.10
N GLU A 82 10.27 18.60 9.18
CA GLU A 82 8.92 18.84 9.69
C GLU A 82 7.98 19.18 8.53
N ASP A 83 6.78 18.59 8.56
CA ASP A 83 5.74 18.88 7.57
C ASP A 83 5.01 20.21 7.87
N MET A 84 4.01 20.55 7.04
CA MET A 84 3.26 21.80 7.20
C MET A 84 2.45 21.90 8.51
N TYR A 85 2.25 20.79 9.21
CA TYR A 85 1.61 20.70 10.52
C TYR A 85 2.63 20.52 11.65
N GLY A 86 3.94 20.66 11.38
CA GLY A 86 5.02 20.47 12.34
C GLY A 86 5.29 19.00 12.69
N ARG A 87 4.77 18.03 11.93
CA ARG A 87 4.95 16.60 12.18
C ARG A 87 6.23 16.10 11.53
N ARG A 88 7.06 15.42 12.31
CA ARG A 88 8.23 14.69 11.80
C ARG A 88 7.84 13.25 11.44
N THR A 89 8.51 12.67 10.46
CA THR A 89 8.38 11.24 10.19
C THR A 89 9.23 10.49 11.21
N ARG A 90 8.58 9.67 12.05
CA ARG A 90 9.24 8.87 13.08
C ARG A 90 9.34 7.41 12.68
N ARG A 91 10.35 6.72 13.20
CA ARG A 91 10.45 5.25 13.08
C ARG A 91 9.54 4.61 14.12
N GLY A 92 8.49 3.93 13.67
CA GLY A 92 7.60 3.21 14.57
C GLY A 92 8.27 2.02 15.23
N THR A 93 7.90 1.79 16.49
CA THR A 93 8.40 0.68 17.31
C THR A 93 7.64 -0.62 17.05
N GLY A 94 6.43 -0.51 16.49
CA GLY A 94 5.52 -1.63 16.31
C GLY A 94 4.77 -1.99 17.59
N GLN A 95 4.44 -0.99 18.41
CA GLN A 95 3.50 -1.16 19.51
C GLN A 95 2.04 -1.11 19.03
N VAL A 96 1.81 -0.38 17.93
CA VAL A 96 0.48 -0.21 17.33
C VAL A 96 0.49 -0.73 15.90
N PHE A 97 -0.56 -1.47 15.54
CA PHE A 97 -0.77 -2.01 14.20
C PHE A 97 -2.18 -1.69 13.72
N PRO A 98 -2.38 -1.47 12.41
CA PRO A 98 -3.73 -1.36 11.89
C PRO A 98 -4.43 -2.72 11.95
N THR A 99 -5.75 -2.68 11.84
CA THR A 99 -6.60 -3.88 11.75
C THR A 99 -7.22 -3.99 10.37
N LYS A 100 -7.73 -5.17 10.01
CA LYS A 100 -8.52 -5.31 8.78
C LYS A 100 -9.92 -4.76 9.00
N PHE A 101 -10.41 -3.96 8.07
CA PHE A 101 -11.81 -3.59 8.00
C PHE A 101 -12.62 -4.79 7.51
N VAL A 102 -13.73 -5.08 8.20
CA VAL A 102 -14.65 -6.16 7.83
C VAL A 102 -15.93 -5.51 7.34
N PRO A 103 -16.22 -5.53 6.02
CA PRO A 103 -17.46 -4.99 5.50
C PRO A 103 -18.66 -5.86 5.92
N PRO A 104 -19.90 -5.33 5.90
CA PRO A 104 -21.10 -6.10 6.18
C PRO A 104 -21.26 -7.37 5.32
N ASN A 105 -20.74 -7.35 4.09
CA ASN A 105 -20.61 -8.51 3.20
C ASN A 105 -19.49 -8.25 2.17
N ASP A 106 -18.99 -9.30 1.54
CA ASP A 106 -17.85 -9.21 0.61
C ASP A 106 -18.17 -8.52 -0.73
N SER A 107 -19.45 -8.28 -1.04
CA SER A 107 -19.89 -7.69 -2.30
C SER A 107 -20.16 -6.18 -2.21
N VAL A 108 -20.17 -5.60 -1.00
CA VAL A 108 -20.46 -4.18 -0.83
C VAL A 108 -19.27 -3.33 -1.26
N LYS A 109 -19.52 -2.36 -2.14
CA LYS A 109 -18.46 -1.46 -2.58
C LYS A 109 -18.16 -0.41 -1.52
N PRO A 110 -16.91 0.08 -1.42
CA PRO A 110 -16.58 1.18 -0.53
C PRO A 110 -17.48 2.40 -0.70
N THR A 111 -17.80 2.77 -1.94
CA THR A 111 -18.66 3.93 -2.25
C THR A 111 -20.16 3.68 -2.03
N GLU A 112 -20.57 2.43 -1.82
CA GLU A 112 -21.94 2.08 -1.40
C GLU A 112 -22.06 2.16 0.13
N LEU A 113 -21.01 1.76 0.84
CA LEU A 113 -20.97 1.76 2.31
C LEU A 113 -20.63 3.15 2.88
N PHE A 114 -19.81 3.93 2.17
CA PHE A 114 -19.39 5.27 2.56
C PHE A 114 -19.97 6.31 1.60
N THR A 115 -20.82 7.18 2.14
CA THR A 115 -21.53 8.22 1.39
C THR A 115 -20.83 9.57 1.51
N LEU A 116 -21.01 10.44 0.50
CA LEU A 116 -20.42 11.78 0.47
C LEU A 116 -21.25 12.77 1.29
N GLU A 117 -20.94 12.92 2.58
CA GLU A 117 -21.76 13.76 3.48
C GLU A 117 -21.02 14.91 4.15
N LYS A 118 -19.76 14.70 4.56
CA LYS A 118 -19.05 15.66 5.41
C LYS A 118 -18.39 16.75 4.58
N ARG A 119 -18.86 18.00 4.73
CA ARG A 119 -18.14 19.18 4.24
C ARG A 119 -16.94 19.45 5.13
N PHE A 120 -15.75 19.31 4.58
CA PHE A 120 -14.48 19.67 5.20
C PHE A 120 -14.01 21.04 4.68
N ASN A 121 -13.47 21.87 5.58
CA ASN A 121 -13.13 23.28 5.32
C ASN A 121 -14.23 24.12 4.66
N GLY A 122 -15.50 23.71 4.81
CA GLY A 122 -16.66 24.37 4.19
C GLY A 122 -16.90 24.05 2.70
N PHE A 123 -16.00 23.32 2.05
CA PHE A 123 -15.97 23.17 0.59
C PHE A 123 -15.93 21.70 0.13
N ASP A 124 -14.89 20.96 0.53
CA ASP A 124 -14.67 19.59 0.07
C ASP A 124 -15.61 18.59 0.74
N LYS A 125 -16.00 17.53 0.05
CA LYS A 125 -16.79 16.43 0.62
C LYS A 125 -15.91 15.23 0.89
N ARG A 126 -16.03 14.60 2.06
CA ARG A 126 -15.38 13.32 2.40
C ARG A 126 -16.35 12.14 2.24
N TYR A 127 -15.82 10.97 1.90
CA TYR A 127 -16.56 9.70 2.02
C TYR A 127 -16.62 9.29 3.49
N THR A 128 -17.82 9.23 4.06
CA THR A 128 -18.05 8.94 5.48
C THR A 128 -19.01 7.78 5.65
N LEU A 129 -18.86 7.01 6.74
CA LEU A 129 -19.81 5.97 7.08
C LEU A 129 -21.15 6.59 7.48
N GLN A 130 -22.27 6.06 6.97
CA GLN A 130 -23.59 6.67 7.10
C GLN A 130 -24.01 6.96 8.56
N ASP A 131 -23.76 6.00 9.46
CA ASP A 131 -24.12 6.11 10.87
C ASP A 131 -22.99 6.67 11.75
N ASP A 132 -21.84 6.97 11.14
CA ASP A 132 -20.66 7.47 11.84
C ASP A 132 -19.79 8.37 10.93
N ARG A 133 -20.07 9.67 11.01
CA ARG A 133 -19.35 10.71 10.26
C ARG A 133 -17.91 10.96 10.73
N GLY A 134 -17.49 10.32 11.83
CA GLY A 134 -16.11 10.30 12.30
C GLY A 134 -15.29 9.16 11.68
N THR A 135 -15.94 8.25 10.93
CA THR A 135 -15.28 7.19 10.16
C THR A 135 -15.23 7.55 8.68
N VAL A 136 -14.00 7.78 8.17
CA VAL A 136 -13.74 8.26 6.80
C VAL A 136 -13.06 7.17 5.97
N LEU A 137 -13.45 7.09 4.70
CA LEU A 137 -12.83 6.22 3.69
C LEU A 137 -11.80 6.99 2.86
N VAL A 138 -10.66 6.37 2.63
CA VAL A 138 -9.62 6.84 1.71
C VAL A 138 -9.21 5.69 0.80
N HIS A 139 -9.22 5.91 -0.51
CA HIS A 139 -8.68 4.97 -1.49
C HIS A 139 -7.20 5.26 -1.71
N THR A 140 -6.37 4.23 -1.82
CA THR A 140 -4.93 4.37 -2.07
C THR A 140 -4.46 3.36 -3.11
N ASP A 141 -3.48 3.75 -3.93
CA ASP A 141 -2.85 2.87 -4.92
C ASP A 141 -1.39 3.26 -5.17
N GLY A 142 -0.57 2.27 -5.50
CA GLY A 142 0.81 2.44 -5.94
C GLY A 142 1.12 1.69 -7.24
N ALA A 143 1.57 2.41 -8.26
CA ALA A 143 1.92 1.84 -9.54
C ALA A 143 3.43 1.93 -9.83
N CYS A 144 3.93 1.01 -10.65
CA CYS A 144 5.30 1.08 -11.17
C CYS A 144 5.39 0.62 -12.63
N LEU A 145 5.64 1.59 -13.51
CA LEU A 145 5.97 1.34 -14.91
C LEU A 145 7.34 0.65 -14.98
N ASN A 146 7.47 -0.37 -15.84
CA ASN A 146 8.66 -1.20 -15.94
C ASN A 146 9.07 -1.85 -14.60
N ASN A 147 8.10 -2.20 -13.74
CA ASN A 147 8.38 -2.88 -12.48
C ASN A 147 9.22 -4.16 -12.69
N GLY A 148 10.31 -4.29 -11.94
CA GLY A 148 11.26 -5.40 -12.07
C GLY A 148 12.06 -5.42 -13.38
N GLN A 149 11.96 -4.38 -14.21
CA GLN A 149 12.67 -4.22 -15.48
C GLN A 149 13.60 -2.99 -15.43
N PRO A 150 14.50 -2.80 -16.42
CA PRO A 150 15.34 -1.61 -16.47
C PRO A 150 14.53 -0.31 -16.50
N ASN A 151 15.06 0.73 -15.85
CA ASN A 151 14.44 2.06 -15.71
C ASN A 151 13.00 2.02 -15.15
N PRO A 152 12.79 1.41 -13.97
CA PRO A 152 11.49 1.41 -13.32
C PRO A 152 11.11 2.81 -12.87
N LYS A 153 9.83 3.13 -12.99
CA LYS A 153 9.28 4.42 -12.59
C LYS A 153 8.04 4.18 -11.75
N ALA A 154 8.05 4.60 -10.49
CA ALA A 154 6.93 4.36 -9.58
C ALA A 154 6.21 5.65 -9.20
N GLY A 155 4.92 5.56 -8.91
CA GLY A 155 4.05 6.67 -8.53
C GLY A 155 2.98 6.18 -7.56
N TRP A 156 2.56 7.06 -6.67
CA TRP A 156 1.57 6.79 -5.62
C TRP A 156 0.38 7.73 -5.78
N ALA A 157 -0.80 7.31 -5.36
CA ALA A 157 -1.98 8.14 -5.36
C ALA A 157 -2.95 7.78 -4.22
N PHE A 158 -3.74 8.75 -3.79
CA PHE A 158 -4.88 8.54 -2.91
C PHE A 158 -6.04 9.47 -3.24
N SER A 159 -7.26 9.04 -2.89
CA SER A 159 -8.48 9.83 -3.01
C SER A 159 -9.31 9.75 -1.75
N LEU A 160 -9.85 10.89 -1.34
CA LEU A 160 -10.50 11.06 -0.04
C LEU A 160 -11.88 11.71 -0.12
N GLY A 161 -12.38 11.95 -1.33
CA GLY A 161 -13.64 12.65 -1.51
C GLY A 161 -13.84 13.32 -2.85
N LEU A 162 -14.68 14.36 -2.87
CA LEU A 162 -14.93 15.24 -4.02
C LEU A 162 -14.67 16.71 -3.66
N ARG A 163 -14.17 17.46 -4.64
CA ARG A 163 -14.12 18.93 -4.61
C ARG A 163 -15.53 19.55 -4.69
N PRO A 164 -15.71 20.85 -4.39
CA PRO A 164 -16.98 21.56 -4.61
C PRO A 164 -17.54 21.43 -6.02
N SER A 165 -16.65 21.33 -7.02
CA SER A 165 -17.03 21.16 -8.43
C SER A 165 -17.64 19.80 -8.74
N GLY A 166 -17.58 18.83 -7.82
CA GLY A 166 -17.94 17.44 -8.04
C GLY A 166 -16.82 16.57 -8.60
N ASN A 167 -15.65 17.15 -8.90
CA ASN A 167 -14.49 16.38 -9.35
C ASN A 167 -13.89 15.57 -8.20
N PRO A 168 -13.35 14.37 -8.46
CA PRO A 168 -12.63 13.61 -7.45
C PRO A 168 -11.48 14.40 -6.83
N LEU A 169 -11.36 14.31 -5.51
CA LEU A 169 -10.26 14.88 -4.75
C LEU A 169 -9.17 13.82 -4.66
N VAL A 170 -8.24 13.88 -5.63
CA VAL A 170 -7.13 12.96 -5.82
C VAL A 170 -5.82 13.71 -5.61
N TYR A 171 -4.90 13.08 -4.90
CA TYR A 171 -3.52 13.50 -4.73
C TYR A 171 -2.63 12.37 -5.23
N SER A 172 -1.58 12.73 -5.97
CA SER A 172 -0.65 11.76 -6.52
C SER A 172 0.73 12.37 -6.66
N GLY A 173 1.75 11.52 -6.62
CA GLY A 173 3.13 11.94 -6.71
C GLY A 173 4.02 10.85 -7.28
N ARG A 174 5.13 11.27 -7.88
CA ARG A 174 6.18 10.35 -8.30
C ARG A 174 6.88 9.82 -7.04
N LEU A 175 7.16 8.52 -6.98
CA LEU A 175 7.85 7.92 -5.84
C LEU A 175 9.26 8.51 -5.72
N GLU A 176 9.60 8.96 -4.53
CA GLU A 176 10.84 9.65 -4.20
C GLU A 176 12.06 8.73 -4.36
N GLN A 177 13.21 9.30 -4.70
CA GLN A 177 14.46 8.55 -4.85
C GLN A 177 15.04 8.15 -3.50
N LYS A 178 14.86 8.97 -2.46
CA LYS A 178 15.21 8.64 -1.08
C LYS A 178 13.94 8.48 -0.26
N GLY A 179 13.94 7.46 0.59
CA GLY A 179 12.83 7.19 1.50
C GLY A 179 12.80 8.16 2.70
N PRO A 180 11.88 7.93 3.65
CA PRO A 180 11.55 8.89 4.72
C PRO A 180 12.70 9.22 5.68
N PHE A 181 13.76 8.41 5.70
CA PHE A 181 14.92 8.60 6.57
C PHE A 181 16.23 8.78 5.77
N GLY A 182 16.13 9.18 4.49
CA GLY A 182 17.26 9.57 3.66
C GLY A 182 17.99 8.44 2.93
N GLN A 183 17.66 7.17 3.18
CA GLN A 183 18.18 6.03 2.43
C GLN A 183 17.67 6.00 0.98
N ASP A 184 18.51 5.53 0.07
CA ASP A 184 18.10 5.30 -1.33
C ASP A 184 16.96 4.26 -1.40
N GLY A 185 15.93 4.59 -2.15
CA GLY A 185 14.74 3.79 -2.37
C GLY A 185 14.64 3.30 -3.81
N SER A 186 14.33 2.02 -4.00
CA SER A 186 14.03 1.51 -5.34
C SER A 186 12.69 2.00 -5.86
N GLN A 187 12.56 2.12 -7.18
CA GLN A 187 11.28 2.40 -7.82
C GLN A 187 10.55 1.05 -8.03
N THR A 188 9.57 0.74 -7.19
CA THR A 188 8.80 -0.51 -7.25
C THR A 188 7.34 -0.25 -6.88
N SER A 189 6.43 -1.12 -7.33
CA SER A 189 5.01 -1.02 -6.99
C SER A 189 4.80 -1.13 -5.47
N ASN A 190 5.37 -2.15 -4.83
CA ASN A 190 5.24 -2.37 -3.38
C ASN A 190 5.69 -1.17 -2.52
N ARG A 191 6.70 -0.41 -2.96
CA ARG A 191 7.09 0.84 -2.27
C ARG A 191 6.08 1.95 -2.50
N ALA A 192 5.55 2.09 -3.72
CA ALA A 192 4.52 3.06 -4.03
C ALA A 192 3.22 2.80 -3.24
N GLU A 193 2.86 1.54 -3.03
CA GLU A 193 1.67 1.15 -2.25
C GLU A 193 1.77 1.62 -0.80
N LEU A 194 2.90 1.31 -0.12
CA LEU A 194 3.14 1.77 1.25
C LEU A 194 3.20 3.30 1.32
N ARG A 195 3.84 3.92 0.32
CA ARG A 195 3.93 5.37 0.22
C ARG A 195 2.56 6.02 0.12
N ALA A 196 1.64 5.48 -0.68
CA ALA A 196 0.28 5.99 -0.84
C ALA A 196 -0.50 6.01 0.48
N ILE A 197 -0.37 4.94 1.28
CA ILE A 197 -0.99 4.84 2.61
C ILE A 197 -0.42 5.89 3.55
N ILE A 198 0.92 6.00 3.62
CA ILE A 198 1.58 7.01 4.46
C ILE A 198 1.18 8.43 4.02
N ALA A 199 1.10 8.68 2.71
CA ALA A 199 0.67 9.95 2.15
C ALA A 199 -0.75 10.31 2.61
N ALA A 200 -1.68 9.36 2.55
CA ALA A 200 -3.05 9.54 3.02
C ALA A 200 -3.12 9.86 4.52
N LEU A 201 -2.36 9.14 5.36
CA LEU A 201 -2.33 9.39 6.81
C LEU A 201 -1.78 10.77 7.16
N ARG A 202 -0.82 11.25 6.36
CA ARG A 202 -0.19 12.56 6.50
C ARG A 202 -0.88 13.66 5.68
N SER A 203 -1.94 13.35 4.94
CA SER A 203 -2.55 14.34 4.05
C SER A 203 -3.29 15.44 4.84
N SER A 204 -3.78 15.13 6.04
CA SER A 204 -4.50 16.09 6.86
C SER A 204 -4.24 15.92 8.36
N ASN A 205 -4.70 16.89 9.13
CA ASN A 205 -4.88 16.77 10.56
C ASN A 205 -6.27 16.16 10.83
N TRP A 206 -6.35 14.84 10.67
CA TRP A 206 -7.61 14.09 10.75
C TRP A 206 -8.42 14.30 12.05
N PRO A 207 -7.79 14.38 13.25
CA PRO A 207 -8.52 14.71 14.47
C PRO A 207 -9.19 16.09 14.43
N GLU A 208 -8.55 17.10 13.85
CA GLU A 208 -9.15 18.44 13.68
C GLU A 208 -10.30 18.43 12.68
N GLU A 209 -10.32 17.48 11.74
CA GLU A 209 -11.49 17.24 10.91
C GLU A 209 -12.63 16.54 11.67
N GLY A 210 -12.43 16.12 12.92
CA GLY A 210 -13.36 15.30 13.68
C GLY A 210 -13.43 13.86 13.14
N VAL A 211 -12.31 13.31 12.70
CA VAL A 211 -12.18 11.92 12.24
C VAL A 211 -11.50 11.11 13.33
N HIS A 212 -12.13 10.04 13.76
CA HIS A 212 -11.57 9.09 14.73
C HIS A 212 -11.26 7.72 14.11
N THR A 213 -11.81 7.41 12.93
CA THR A 213 -11.45 6.19 12.20
C THR A 213 -11.11 6.52 10.75
N LEU A 214 -9.97 6.02 10.27
CA LEU A 214 -9.64 5.98 8.85
C LEU A 214 -9.71 4.55 8.34
N VAL A 215 -10.53 4.35 7.30
CA VAL A 215 -10.59 3.12 6.53
C VAL A 215 -9.84 3.34 5.22
N ILE A 216 -8.70 2.69 5.09
CA ILE A 216 -7.85 2.74 3.91
C ILE A 216 -8.21 1.58 3.00
N ALA A 217 -8.86 1.86 1.87
CA ALA A 217 -9.16 0.88 0.85
C ALA A 217 -8.03 0.80 -0.18
N THR A 218 -7.52 -0.41 -0.41
CA THR A 218 -6.45 -0.70 -1.37
C THR A 218 -6.62 -2.11 -1.92
N ASP A 219 -6.20 -2.33 -3.16
CA ASP A 219 -6.10 -3.65 -3.79
C ASP A 219 -4.76 -4.35 -3.49
N SER A 220 -3.85 -3.69 -2.76
CA SER A 220 -2.55 -4.25 -2.37
C SER A 220 -2.66 -5.24 -1.22
N GLU A 221 -2.69 -6.53 -1.55
CA GLU A 221 -2.55 -7.61 -0.54
C GLU A 221 -1.23 -7.48 0.25
N TYR A 222 -0.16 -7.03 -0.41
CA TYR A 222 1.12 -6.77 0.24
C TYR A 222 0.99 -5.75 1.38
N ALA A 223 0.30 -4.63 1.14
CA ALA A 223 0.09 -3.61 2.17
C ALA A 223 -0.85 -4.11 3.28
N VAL A 224 -1.95 -4.78 2.92
CA VAL A 224 -2.96 -5.27 3.88
C VAL A 224 -2.40 -6.36 4.79
N GLU A 225 -1.90 -7.46 4.22
CA GLU A 225 -1.35 -8.56 5.03
C GLU A 225 -0.03 -8.16 5.70
N GLY A 226 0.79 -7.35 5.03
CA GLY A 226 2.06 -6.88 5.57
C GLY A 226 1.89 -6.05 6.83
N SER A 227 0.98 -5.06 6.81
CA SER A 227 0.72 -4.19 7.96
C SER A 227 -0.05 -4.87 9.09
N THR A 228 -0.95 -5.80 8.78
CA THR A 228 -1.84 -6.42 9.79
C THR A 228 -1.28 -7.71 10.38
N ARG A 229 -0.36 -8.39 9.68
CA ARG A 229 0.20 -9.70 10.07
C ARG A 229 1.72 -9.77 9.99
N TRP A 230 2.32 -9.58 8.80
CA TRP A 230 3.72 -9.97 8.58
C TRP A 230 4.72 -9.10 9.35
N VAL A 231 4.46 -7.80 9.47
CA VAL A 231 5.37 -6.86 10.13
C VAL A 231 5.61 -7.22 11.60
N LYS A 232 4.61 -7.80 12.30
CA LYS A 232 4.76 -8.28 13.68
C LYS A 232 5.86 -9.34 13.79
N LYS A 233 5.88 -10.27 12.83
CA LYS A 233 6.90 -11.31 12.75
C LYS A 233 8.24 -10.73 12.33
N TRP A 234 8.26 -9.82 11.35
CA TRP A 234 9.51 -9.19 10.91
C TRP A 234 10.19 -8.43 12.04
N ILE A 235 9.46 -7.69 12.87
CA ILE A 235 10.03 -7.01 14.05
C ILE A 235 10.67 -8.03 15.00
N LYS A 236 9.93 -9.10 15.33
CA LYS A 236 10.42 -10.18 16.20
C LYS A 236 11.69 -10.86 15.65
N ASP A 237 11.77 -11.01 14.33
CA ASP A 237 12.88 -11.67 13.64
C ASP A 237 14.00 -10.68 13.23
N ASP A 238 14.07 -9.49 13.86
CA ASP A 238 15.05 -8.42 13.63
C ASP A 238 15.11 -7.98 12.15
N TRP A 239 13.93 -7.75 11.58
CA TRP A 239 13.70 -7.42 10.18
C TRP A 239 14.36 -8.38 9.18
N LYS A 240 14.48 -9.66 9.57
CA LYS A 240 14.89 -10.74 8.68
C LYS A 240 13.71 -11.64 8.34
N LYS A 241 13.74 -12.19 7.14
CA LYS A 241 12.80 -13.22 6.67
C LYS A 241 13.55 -14.46 6.19
N TYR A 242 12.91 -15.62 6.29
CA TYR A 242 13.46 -16.88 5.79
C TYR A 242 12.95 -17.17 4.39
N ILE A 243 13.85 -17.26 3.41
CA ILE A 243 13.52 -17.66 2.04
C ILE A 243 13.97 -19.10 1.81
N TYR A 244 13.12 -19.91 1.18
CA TYR A 244 13.47 -21.26 0.77
C TYR A 244 14.41 -21.25 -0.43
N GLU A 245 15.55 -21.92 -0.30
CA GLU A 245 16.50 -22.07 -1.39
C GLU A 245 16.03 -23.13 -2.38
N ARG A 246 15.87 -22.74 -3.65
CA ARG A 246 15.42 -23.65 -4.71
C ARG A 246 16.35 -24.85 -4.86
N GLY A 247 15.75 -26.05 -4.87
CA GLY A 247 16.43 -27.30 -5.26
C GLY A 247 17.42 -27.88 -4.25
N ARG A 248 17.63 -27.25 -3.08
CA ARG A 248 18.57 -27.75 -2.06
C ARG A 248 17.94 -28.02 -0.69
N GLY A 249 16.64 -27.77 -0.52
CA GLY A 249 15.93 -28.00 0.75
C GLY A 249 16.41 -27.11 1.91
N GLY A 250 17.14 -26.03 1.60
CA GLY A 250 17.69 -25.08 2.57
C GLY A 250 16.78 -23.87 2.78
N ARG A 251 17.01 -23.13 3.87
CA ARG A 251 16.42 -21.81 4.13
C ARG A 251 17.56 -20.82 4.38
N ARG A 252 17.47 -19.64 3.79
CA ARG A 252 18.40 -18.53 4.03
C ARG A 252 17.67 -17.35 4.68
N ARG A 253 18.37 -16.60 5.52
CA ARG A 253 17.85 -15.33 6.06
C ARG A 253 18.19 -14.21 5.10
N GLU A 254 17.21 -13.38 4.79
CA GLU A 254 17.34 -12.15 4.02
C GLU A 254 16.74 -10.98 4.78
N ASP A 255 17.21 -9.77 4.46
CA ASP A 255 16.59 -8.55 4.94
C ASP A 255 15.19 -8.38 4.34
N VAL A 256 14.25 -7.95 5.19
CA VAL A 256 12.91 -7.55 4.76
C VAL A 256 13.03 -6.33 3.87
N LYS A 257 12.45 -6.43 2.66
CA LYS A 257 12.39 -5.31 1.71
C LYS A 257 11.53 -4.19 2.29
N ASN A 258 11.82 -2.95 1.90
CA ASN A 258 11.00 -1.77 2.22
C ASN A 258 10.87 -1.49 3.72
N ARG A 259 11.83 -1.97 4.53
CA ARG A 259 11.87 -1.76 5.98
C ARG A 259 11.66 -0.30 6.36
N ASP A 260 12.28 0.62 5.63
CA ASP A 260 12.13 2.05 5.86
C ASP A 260 10.69 2.55 5.78
N LEU A 261 9.92 2.09 4.79
CA LEU A 261 8.51 2.47 4.66
C LEU A 261 7.65 1.73 5.68
N TRP A 262 7.99 0.50 6.06
CA TRP A 262 7.29 -0.19 7.14
C TRP A 262 7.49 0.50 8.48
N GLU A 263 8.72 0.90 8.82
CA GLU A 263 9.02 1.67 10.03
C GLU A 263 8.30 3.03 10.02
N ALA A 264 8.25 3.73 8.87
CA ALA A 264 7.47 4.97 8.76
C ALA A 264 5.96 4.73 8.92
N LEU A 265 5.40 3.68 8.31
CA LEU A 265 3.98 3.33 8.44
C LEU A 265 3.63 3.03 9.90
N LEU A 266 4.45 2.24 10.61
CA LEU A 266 4.25 1.97 12.05
C LEU A 266 4.33 3.26 12.87
N GLY A 267 5.23 4.18 12.51
CA GLY A 267 5.35 5.48 13.18
C GLY A 267 4.07 6.30 13.04
N GLU A 268 3.43 6.25 11.86
CA GLU A 268 2.11 6.85 11.64
C GLU A 268 0.99 6.13 12.38
N MET A 269 1.04 4.79 12.51
CA MET A 269 0.05 4.04 13.32
C MET A 269 0.07 4.48 14.77
N GLU A 270 1.27 4.53 15.36
CA GLU A 270 1.46 5.00 16.73
C GLU A 270 1.00 6.46 16.85
N ARG A 271 1.20 7.29 15.80
CA ARG A 271 0.83 8.71 15.85
C ARG A 271 -0.69 8.86 15.85
N CYS A 272 -1.37 8.04 15.05
CA CYS A 272 -2.82 7.97 15.07
C CYS A 272 -3.32 7.53 16.45
N ASP A 273 -2.71 6.50 17.06
CA ASP A 273 -3.08 6.02 18.40
C ASP A 273 -2.88 7.08 19.48
N ASP A 274 -1.76 7.81 19.45
CA ASP A 274 -1.49 8.97 20.33
C ASP A 274 -2.59 10.07 20.22
N GLN A 275 -3.36 10.06 19.14
CA GLN A 275 -4.45 11.00 18.84
C GLN A 275 -5.85 10.35 18.93
N ASP A 276 -5.96 9.19 19.59
CA ASP A 276 -7.20 8.41 19.72
C ASP A 276 -7.84 8.03 18.37
N MET A 277 -7.02 7.89 17.33
CA MET A 277 -7.45 7.50 16.00
C MET A 277 -7.20 6.02 15.69
N ILE A 278 -8.19 5.38 15.08
CA ILE A 278 -8.12 4.00 14.62
C ILE A 278 -7.87 3.97 13.12
N VAL A 279 -6.86 3.20 12.69
CA VAL A 279 -6.61 2.92 11.28
C VAL A 279 -7.00 1.50 10.93
N LYS A 280 -7.81 1.33 9.88
CA LYS A 280 -8.23 0.03 9.36
C LYS A 280 -7.88 -0.08 7.87
N LEU A 281 -7.40 -1.23 7.43
CA LEU A 281 -7.16 -1.50 6.01
C LEU A 281 -8.25 -2.41 5.44
N TRP A 282 -8.78 -2.04 4.28
CA TRP A 282 -9.77 -2.81 3.53
C TRP A 282 -9.16 -3.28 2.21
N ARG A 283 -8.92 -4.58 2.07
CA ARG A 283 -8.56 -5.18 0.78
C ARG A 283 -9.78 -5.15 -0.14
N ILE A 284 -9.67 -4.44 -1.25
CA ILE A 284 -10.73 -4.33 -2.26
C ILE A 284 -10.28 -4.93 -3.59
N PRO A 285 -11.22 -5.36 -4.46
CA PRO A 285 -10.90 -5.70 -5.84
C PRO A 285 -10.32 -4.49 -6.61
N ARG A 286 -9.38 -4.76 -7.52
CA ARG A 286 -8.67 -3.73 -8.30
C ARG A 286 -9.62 -2.88 -9.14
N GLU A 287 -10.66 -3.49 -9.69
CA GLU A 287 -11.68 -2.84 -10.50
C GLU A 287 -12.54 -1.84 -9.70
N TRP A 288 -12.42 -1.81 -8.36
CA TRP A 288 -13.05 -0.79 -7.52
C TRP A 288 -12.11 0.37 -7.21
N ASN A 289 -10.83 0.25 -7.57
CA ASN A 289 -9.77 1.23 -7.27
C ASN A 289 -9.28 2.02 -8.49
N CYS A 290 -9.95 1.90 -9.65
CA CYS A 290 -9.47 2.42 -10.94
C CYS A 290 -9.06 3.90 -10.95
N LEU A 291 -9.73 4.75 -10.16
CA LEU A 291 -9.43 6.18 -10.10
C LEU A 291 -8.00 6.46 -9.61
N VAL A 292 -7.61 5.82 -8.49
CA VAL A 292 -6.29 6.03 -7.90
C VAL A 292 -5.23 5.20 -8.61
N ASP A 293 -5.56 4.03 -9.18
CA ASP A 293 -4.67 3.28 -10.08
C ASP A 293 -4.25 4.11 -11.29
N ALA A 294 -5.22 4.75 -11.97
CA ALA A 294 -4.93 5.63 -13.09
C ALA A 294 -4.05 6.81 -12.69
N ALA A 295 -4.35 7.45 -11.55
CA ALA A 295 -3.56 8.58 -11.03
C ALA A 295 -2.14 8.18 -10.62
N ALA A 296 -1.96 6.99 -10.02
CA ALA A 296 -0.65 6.47 -9.65
C ALA A 296 0.20 6.14 -10.89
N LYS A 297 -0.40 5.53 -11.92
CA LYS A 297 0.24 5.27 -13.22
C LYS A 297 0.62 6.56 -13.94
N GLU A 298 -0.25 7.57 -13.93
CA GLU A 298 0.05 8.89 -14.49
C GLU A 298 1.23 9.55 -13.75
N ALA A 299 1.20 9.56 -12.42
CA ALA A 299 2.28 10.10 -11.60
C ALA A 299 3.61 9.36 -11.81
N ALA A 300 3.58 8.04 -11.99
CA ALA A 300 4.74 7.24 -12.37
C ALA A 300 5.35 7.68 -13.72
N GLY A 301 4.52 8.17 -14.64
CA GLY A 301 4.93 8.68 -15.95
C GLY A 301 5.72 9.99 -15.93
N ALA A 302 5.68 10.75 -14.83
CA ALA A 302 6.38 12.03 -14.71
C ALA A 302 7.87 11.92 -15.02
N GLU A 303 8.50 12.99 -15.53
CA GLU A 303 9.91 12.95 -15.93
C GLU A 303 10.84 12.84 -14.73
N HIS A 304 10.61 13.68 -13.71
CA HIS A 304 11.47 13.82 -12.55
C HIS A 304 10.79 13.22 -11.32
N ALA A 305 11.54 12.38 -10.58
CA ALA A 305 11.16 11.96 -9.24
C ALA A 305 11.79 12.91 -8.21
N PRO A 306 11.08 13.28 -7.14
CA PRO A 306 11.67 14.04 -6.05
C PRO A 306 12.91 13.33 -5.51
N GLU A 307 13.96 14.09 -5.21
CA GLU A 307 15.18 13.49 -4.65
C GLU A 307 14.94 13.02 -3.21
N THR A 308 14.18 13.80 -2.45
CA THR A 308 13.93 13.60 -1.03
C THR A 308 12.47 13.33 -0.74
N TRP A 309 12.20 12.73 0.42
CA TRP A 309 10.86 12.55 0.95
C TRP A 309 10.13 13.88 1.12
N GLU A 310 8.94 13.99 0.54
CA GLU A 310 8.12 15.20 0.62
C GLU A 310 6.71 14.83 1.08
N ASP A 311 6.15 15.59 2.03
CA ASP A 311 4.77 15.37 2.41
C ASP A 311 3.79 15.95 1.38
N PRO A 312 2.65 15.28 1.13
CA PRO A 312 1.64 15.82 0.24
C PRO A 312 1.13 17.16 0.80
N ILE A 313 1.46 18.26 0.12
CA ILE A 313 0.96 19.58 0.47
C ILE A 313 -0.52 19.64 0.09
N ILE A 314 -1.41 19.49 1.08
CA ILE A 314 -2.82 19.79 0.90
C ILE A 314 -3.03 21.29 1.16
N PHE A 315 -3.18 22.06 0.07
CA PHE A 315 -3.67 23.42 0.18
C PHE A 315 -5.16 23.38 0.53
N HIS A 316 -5.49 23.74 1.77
CA HIS A 316 -6.84 24.09 2.20
C HIS A 316 -7.16 25.52 1.70
N GLY A 317 -7.20 25.70 0.38
CA GLY A 317 -7.43 26.98 -0.30
C GLY A 317 -8.81 27.07 -0.92
#